data_AF-W6JY86-F1
#
_entry.id   AF-W6JY86-F1
#
_cell.length_a   1.000
_cell.length_b   1.000
_cell.length_c   1.000
_cell.angle_alpha   90.00
_cell.angle_beta   90.00
_cell.angle_gamma   90.00
#
_symmetry.space_group_name_H-M   'P 1'
#
loop_
_entity.id
_entity.type
_entity.pdbx_description
1 polymer ?
#
loop_
_entity_poly.entity_id
_entity_poly.type
_entity_poly.pdbx_seq_one_letter_code
_entity_poly.pdbx_strand_id
1 'polypeptide(L)'
;MPLRAIHHSPVPKVARLLFADGTVILARSLVQGEVTRLGLMREAGSVVIADFGSHPDGIEVALRGVRGDACRVLAVGLDQSD
;
A
#
# COMPACT_ATOMS: atom_id res chain seq x y z
N MET A 1 11.24 1.97 -0.38
CA MET A 1 11.37 0.64 0.25
C MET A 1 10.47 -0.38 -0.45
N PRO A 2 10.90 -1.64 -0.64
CA PRO A 2 10.05 -2.70 -1.21
C PRO A 2 8.93 -3.17 -0.27
N LEU A 3 7.75 -3.44 -0.82
CA LEU A 3 6.62 -4.08 -0.14
C LEU A 3 6.89 -5.58 0.01
N ARG A 4 6.87 -6.08 1.24
CA ARG A 4 7.15 -7.48 1.59
C ARG A 4 5.90 -8.31 1.72
N ALA A 5 4.88 -7.78 2.38
CA ALA A 5 3.65 -8.49 2.65
C ALA A 5 2.46 -7.55 2.68
N ILE A 6 1.29 -8.12 2.39
CA ILE A 6 -0.01 -7.48 2.57
C ILE A 6 -0.78 -8.37 3.54
N HIS A 7 -1.13 -7.84 4.70
CA HIS A 7 -1.92 -8.56 5.70
C HIS A 7 -3.31 -7.96 5.85
N HIS A 8 -4.22 -8.76 6.39
CA HIS A 8 -5.53 -8.26 6.80
C HIS A 8 -5.37 -7.27 7.97
N SER A 9 -6.16 -6.20 7.93
CA SER A 9 -6.38 -5.31 9.08
C SER A 9 -7.59 -5.79 9.87
N PRO A 10 -7.62 -5.63 11.21
CA PRO A 10 -8.86 -5.76 11.98
C PRO A 10 -9.92 -4.72 11.58
N VAL A 11 -9.51 -3.62 10.94
CA VAL A 11 -10.42 -2.60 10.41
C VAL A 11 -10.95 -3.05 9.03
N PRO A 12 -12.28 -3.10 8.81
CA PRO A 12 -12.84 -3.48 7.53
C PRO A 12 -12.35 -2.62 6.36
N LYS A 13 -12.13 -3.24 5.19
CA LYS A 13 -11.70 -2.57 3.95
C LYS A 13 -10.34 -1.86 4.05
N VAL A 14 -9.52 -2.22 5.04
CA VAL A 14 -8.15 -1.74 5.22
C VAL A 14 -7.19 -2.94 5.13
N ALA A 15 -6.04 -2.73 4.51
CA ALA A 15 -4.93 -3.67 4.45
C ALA A 15 -3.71 -3.11 5.19
N ARG A 16 -2.90 -3.99 5.75
CA ARG A 16 -1.60 -3.66 6.35
C ARG A 16 -0.50 -3.93 5.33
N LEU A 17 0.18 -2.89 4.89
CA LEU A 17 1.29 -2.96 3.94
C LEU A 17 2.61 -2.98 4.70
N LEU A 18 3.27 -4.14 4.76
CA LEU A 18 4.55 -4.31 5.44
C LEU A 18 5.69 -4.10 4.44
N PHE A 19 6.55 -3.12 4.72
CA PHE A 19 7.72 -2.79 3.92
C PHE A 19 9.00 -3.43 4.48
N ALA A 20 10.04 -3.50 3.65
CA ALA A 20 11.29 -4.20 3.97
C ALA A 20 12.11 -3.58 5.11
N ASP A 21 11.86 -2.31 5.44
CA ASP A 21 12.45 -1.61 6.58
C ASP A 21 11.67 -1.81 7.89
N GLY A 22 10.59 -2.60 7.86
CA GLY A 22 9.70 -2.81 9.00
C GLY A 22 8.57 -1.78 9.08
N THR A 23 8.54 -0.76 8.21
CA THR A 23 7.42 0.19 8.16
C THR A 23 6.13 -0.54 7.80
N VAL A 24 5.06 -0.28 8.56
CA VAL A 24 3.72 -0.79 8.27
C VAL A 24 2.77 0.37 8.01
N ILE A 25 2.16 0.39 6.81
CA ILE A 25 1.15 1.38 6.44
C ILE A 25 -0.22 0.73 6.46
N LEU A 26 -1.17 1.37 7.15
CA LEU A 26 -2.58 1.02 7.03
C LEU A 26 -3.14 1.71 5.79
N ALA A 27 -3.58 0.93 4.81
CA ALA A 27 -4.00 1.44 3.52
C ALA A 27 -5.39 0.94 3.13
N ARG A 28 -6.19 1.81 2.50
CA ARG A 28 -7.43 1.43 1.81
C ARG A 28 -7.34 1.72 0.32
N SER A 29 -8.14 1.01 -0.46
CA SER A 29 -8.35 1.29 -1.88
C SER A 29 -8.92 2.69 -2.08
N LEU A 30 -8.30 3.49 -2.96
CA LEU A 30 -8.92 4.72 -3.49
C LEU A 30 -10.06 4.36 -4.45
N VAL A 31 -9.79 3.42 -5.35
CA VAL A 31 -10.77 2.79 -6.24
C VAL A 31 -10.93 1.32 -5.85
N GLN A 32 -12.15 0.80 -5.96
CA GLN A 32 -12.45 -0.60 -5.70
C GLN A 32 -11.49 -1.50 -6.50
N GLY A 33 -10.83 -2.44 -5.80
CA GLY A 33 -9.91 -3.41 -6.41
C GLY A 33 -8.43 -3.00 -6.42
N GLU A 34 -8.07 -1.77 -6.08
CA GLU A 34 -6.64 -1.36 -6.04
C GLU A 34 -5.79 -2.18 -5.08
N VAL A 35 -6.28 -2.54 -3.89
CA VAL A 35 -5.54 -3.43 -2.97
C VAL A 35 -5.35 -4.83 -3.55
N THR A 36 -6.35 -5.36 -4.27
CA THR A 36 -6.23 -6.64 -4.98
C THR A 36 -5.19 -6.55 -6.10
N ARG A 37 -5.22 -5.47 -6.88
CA ARG A 37 -4.22 -5.16 -7.92
C ARG A 37 -2.81 -5.08 -7.32
N LEU A 38 -2.67 -4.43 -6.18
CA LEU A 38 -1.41 -4.35 -5.44
C LEU A 38 -0.87 -5.73 -5.05
N GLY A 39 -1.76 -6.63 -4.61
CA GLY A 39 -1.43 -8.04 -4.37
C GLY A 39 -0.88 -8.73 -5.61
N LEU A 40 -1.56 -8.58 -6.76
CA LEU A 40 -1.10 -9.14 -8.04
C LEU A 40 0.24 -8.55 -8.50
N MET A 41 0.44 -7.24 -8.34
CA MET A 41 1.70 -6.58 -8.66
C MET A 41 2.86 -7.12 -7.82
N ARG A 42 2.60 -7.40 -6.53
CA ARG A 42 3.57 -8.01 -5.62
C ARG A 42 3.88 -9.46 -5.99
N GLU A 43 2.88 -10.26 -6.37
CA GLU A 43 3.12 -11.64 -6.84
C GLU A 43 3.92 -11.64 -8.15
N ALA A 44 3.73 -10.63 -9.02
CA ALA A 44 4.47 -10.49 -10.27
C ALA A 44 5.91 -9.97 -10.10
N GLY A 45 6.28 -9.43 -8.92
CA GLY A 45 7.62 -8.92 -8.65
C GLY A 45 7.70 -7.95 -7.47
N SER A 46 8.71 -7.08 -7.46
CA SER A 46 8.86 -6.08 -6.40
C SER A 46 7.93 -4.88 -6.63
N VAL A 47 7.30 -4.41 -5.56
CA VAL A 47 6.53 -3.15 -5.53
C VAL A 47 7.19 -2.20 -4.57
N VAL A 48 7.36 -0.93 -4.97
CA VAL A 48 7.93 0.12 -4.14
C VAL A 48 7.00 1.32 -4.07
N ILE A 49 7.13 2.14 -3.03
CA ILE A 49 6.56 3.48 -3.01
C ILE A 49 7.32 4.33 -4.04
N ALA A 50 6.56 4.97 -4.93
CA ALA A 50 7.08 5.88 -5.94
C ALA A 50 6.92 7.34 -5.52
N ASP A 51 5.79 7.70 -4.93
CA ASP A 51 5.48 9.08 -4.56
C ASP A 51 4.38 9.17 -3.48
N PHE A 52 4.25 10.34 -2.87
CA PHE A 52 3.20 10.69 -1.91
C PHE A 52 2.41 11.91 -2.38
N GLY A 53 1.08 11.83 -2.30
CA GLY A 53 0.16 12.91 -2.63
C GLY A 53 -0.73 13.25 -1.44
N SER A 54 -1.28 14.47 -1.45
CA SER A 54 -2.36 14.85 -0.53
C SER A 54 -3.70 14.40 -1.08
N HIS A 55 -4.57 13.87 -0.21
CA HIS A 55 -5.94 13.52 -0.53
C HIS A 55 -6.86 14.08 0.58
N PRO A 56 -8.12 14.48 0.29
CA PRO A 56 -9.02 15.01 1.32
C PRO A 56 -9.19 14.11 2.56
N ASP A 57 -9.06 12.80 2.36
CA ASP A 57 -9.22 11.77 3.40
C ASP A 57 -7.88 11.28 4.01
N GLY A 58 -6.74 11.84 3.63
CA GLY A 58 -5.43 11.40 4.11
C GLY A 58 -4.29 11.56 3.12
N ILE A 59 -3.35 10.61 3.11
CA ILE A 59 -2.19 10.63 2.20
C ILE A 59 -2.41 9.61 1.09
N GLU A 60 -2.40 10.04 -0.16
CA GLU A 60 -2.32 9.14 -1.30
C GLU A 60 -0.88 8.60 -1.42
N VAL A 61 -0.74 7.30 -1.56
CA VAL A 61 0.55 6.63 -1.77
C VAL A 61 0.55 6.02 -3.16
N ALA A 62 1.43 6.51 -4.02
CA ALA A 62 1.64 5.94 -5.34
C ALA A 62 2.64 4.77 -5.23
N LEU A 63 2.24 3.61 -5.72
CA LEU A 63 3.01 2.38 -5.72
C LEU A 63 3.34 1.98 -7.16
N ARG A 64 4.59 1.56 -7.39
CA ARG A 64 5.07 1.13 -8.70
C ARG A 64 5.67 -0.27 -8.62
N GLY A 65 5.24 -1.15 -9.52
CA GLY A 65 5.83 -2.45 -9.75
C GLY A 65 7.04 -2.35 -10.69
N VAL A 66 7.97 -3.30 -10.58
CA VAL A 66 9.16 -3.38 -11.46
C VAL A 66 8.84 -3.57 -12.95
N ARG A 67 7.62 -3.97 -13.29
CA ARG A 67 7.15 -4.14 -14.69
C ARG A 67 6.49 -2.90 -15.28
N GLY A 68 6.50 -1.78 -14.55
CA GLY A 68 5.86 -0.53 -14.98
C GLY A 68 4.41 -0.37 -14.55
N ASP A 69 3.80 -1.40 -13.94
CA ASP A 69 2.48 -1.30 -13.34
C ASP A 69 2.46 -0.27 -12.21
N ALA A 70 1.34 0.45 -12.10
CA ALA A 70 1.10 1.43 -11.04
C ALA A 70 -0.22 1.16 -10.33
N CYS A 71 -0.26 1.52 -9.05
CA CYS A 71 -1.43 1.45 -8.19
C CYS A 71 -1.37 2.60 -7.20
N ARG A 72 -2.53 3.10 -6.77
CA ARG A 72 -2.62 4.10 -5.70
C ARG A 72 -3.40 3.54 -4.53
N VAL A 73 -3.04 3.96 -3.33
CA VAL A 73 -3.78 3.62 -2.11
C VAL A 73 -3.86 4.84 -1.22
N LEU A 74 -4.86 4.89 -0.36
CA LEU A 74 -4.94 5.92 0.67
C LEU A 74 -4.35 5.35 1.97
N ALA A 75 -3.27 5.96 2.45
CA ALA A 75 -2.76 5.73 3.79
C ALA A 75 -3.71 6.39 4.81
N VAL A 76 -4.27 5.56 5.68
CA VAL A 76 -5.19 5.95 6.76
C VAL A 76 -4.52 5.91 8.14
N GLY A 77 -3.25 5.51 8.19
CA GLY A 77 -2.44 5.51 9.41
C GLY A 77 -1.08 4.85 9.20
N LEU A 78 -0.19 5.10 10.15
CA LEU A 78 1.06 4.36 10.34
C LEU A 78 0.86 3.46 11.56
N ASP A 79 1.20 2.18 11.41
CA ASP A 79 1.27 1.26 12.53
C ASP A 79 2.66 1.44 13.16
N GLN A 80 2.79 2.47 14.00
CA GLN A 80 4.00 2.68 14.79
C GLN A 80 3.92 1.80 16.03
N SER A 81 4.92 0.93 16.20
CA SER A 81 5.15 0.26 17.48
C SER A 81 5.63 1.34 18.46
N ASP A 82 4.95 1.44 19.60
CA ASP A 82 5.23 2.37 20.72
C ASP A 82 6.67 2.22 21.24
#